data_AF-A0A914R801-F1
#
_entry.id   AF-A0A914R801-F1
#
_cell.length_a   1.000
_cell.length_b   1.000
_cell.length_c   1.000
_cell.angle_alpha   90.00
_cell.angle_beta   90.00
_cell.angle_gamma   90.00
#
_symmetry.space_group_name_H-M   'P 1'
#
loop_
_entity.id
_entity.type
_entity.pdbx_description
1 polymer ?
#
loop_
_entity_poly.entity_id
_entity_poly.type
_entity_poly.pdbx_seq_one_letter_code
_entity_poly.pdbx_strand_id
1 'polypeptide(L)'
;MERKLRFLEREIKKDSIAMLDTGENPDAPQPREMIDLEATFEKLENELCEVNQNEEMLKKNFSELTELKHILRKTQQFFEEVCLYFSVHILLVQIYYSRHY
;
A
#
# COMPACT_ATOMS: atom_id res chain seq x y z
N MET A 1 -13.85 -28.24 -3.01
CA MET A 1 -14.13 -27.76 -1.63
C MET A 1 -13.00 -27.75 -0.59
N GLU A 2 -12.40 -28.87 -0.18
CA GLU A 2 -11.43 -28.90 0.96
C GLU A 2 -10.27 -27.90 0.83
N ARG A 3 -9.69 -27.78 -0.37
CA ARG A 3 -8.61 -26.81 -0.64
C ARG A 3 -9.03 -25.36 -0.39
N LYS A 4 -10.27 -24.99 -0.78
CA LYS A 4 -10.84 -23.64 -0.62
C LYS A 4 -11.01 -23.31 0.86
N LEU A 5 -11.53 -24.27 1.64
CA LEU A 5 -11.67 -24.13 3.09
C LEU A 5 -10.33 -23.95 3.80
N ARG A 6 -9.32 -24.77 3.45
CA ARG A 6 -7.95 -24.63 3.99
C ARG A 6 -7.31 -23.28 3.63
N PHE A 7 -7.62 -22.74 2.46
CA PHE A 7 -7.16 -21.41 2.06
C PHE A 7 -7.80 -20.32 2.94
N LEU A 8 -9.12 -20.32 3.06
CA LEU A 8 -9.86 -19.36 3.89
C LEU A 8 -9.43 -19.42 5.36
N GLU A 9 -9.29 -20.62 5.93
CA GLU A 9 -8.83 -20.79 7.32
C GLU A 9 -7.45 -20.16 7.55
N ARG A 10 -6.53 -20.28 6.56
CA ARG A 10 -5.20 -19.66 6.65
C ARG A 10 -5.28 -18.14 6.60
N GLU A 11 -6.09 -17.58 5.71
CA GLU A 11 -6.24 -16.12 5.60
C GLU A 11 -6.93 -15.53 6.85
N ILE A 12 -7.95 -16.19 7.40
CA ILE A 12 -8.60 -15.79 8.66
C ILE A 12 -7.61 -15.80 9.83
N LYS A 13 -6.77 -16.84 9.93
CA LYS A 13 -5.72 -16.93 10.95
C LYS A 13 -4.63 -15.88 10.76
N LYS A 14 -4.26 -15.59 9.51
CA LYS A 14 -3.28 -14.55 9.16
C LYS A 14 -3.75 -13.18 9.63
N ASP A 15 -5.05 -12.88 9.47
CA ASP A 15 -5.65 -11.62 9.88
C ASP A 15 -6.11 -11.61 11.35
N SER A 16 -5.78 -12.66 12.12
CA SER A 16 -6.12 -12.79 13.55
C SER A 16 -7.62 -12.67 13.84
N ILE A 17 -8.46 -13.08 12.90
CA ILE A 17 -9.91 -13.09 13.05
C ILE A 17 -10.29 -14.32 13.89
N ALA A 18 -11.00 -14.10 15.01
CA ALA A 18 -11.42 -15.19 15.89
C ALA A 18 -12.47 -16.07 15.19
N MET A 19 -12.13 -17.34 14.96
CA MET A 19 -13.10 -18.34 14.52
C MET A 19 -13.89 -18.84 15.73
N LEU A 20 -15.22 -18.74 15.66
CA LEU A 20 -16.10 -19.39 16.62
C LEU A 20 -16.09 -20.89 16.33
N ASP A 21 -15.56 -21.68 17.25
CA ASP A 21 -15.72 -23.13 17.23
C ASP A 21 -17.01 -23.47 17.97
N THR A 22 -18.05 -23.83 17.22
CA THR A 22 -19.37 -24.15 17.78
C THR A 22 -19.39 -25.56 18.39
N GLY A 23 -18.34 -26.39 18.22
CA GLY A 23 -18.25 -27.74 18.78
C GLY A 23 -19.26 -28.76 18.22
N GLU A 24 -20.29 -28.30 17.53
CA GLU A 24 -21.27 -29.11 16.81
C GLU A 24 -20.84 -29.26 15.35
N ASN A 25 -20.72 -30.50 14.88
CA ASN A 25 -20.50 -30.78 13.48
C ASN A 25 -21.87 -30.86 12.79
N PRO A 26 -22.22 -29.95 11.86
CA PRO A 26 -23.53 -29.96 11.23
C PRO A 26 -23.74 -31.23 10.39
N ASP A 27 -24.99 -31.65 10.26
CA ASP A 27 -25.37 -32.73 9.34
C ASP A 27 -24.95 -32.38 7.91
N ALA A 28 -24.60 -33.42 7.14
CA ALA A 28 -24.13 -33.25 5.77
C ALA A 28 -25.20 -32.52 4.91
N PRO A 29 -24.85 -31.41 4.24
CA PRO A 29 -25.79 -30.66 3.43
C PRO A 29 -26.23 -31.46 2.21
N GLN A 30 -27.40 -31.13 1.66
CA GLN A 30 -27.90 -31.83 0.47
C GLN A 30 -27.03 -31.54 -0.75
N PRO A 31 -26.97 -32.43 -1.76
CA PRO A 31 -26.12 -32.24 -2.94
C PRO A 31 -26.36 -30.92 -3.69
N ARG A 32 -27.59 -30.41 -3.69
CA ARG A 32 -27.91 -29.11 -4.29
C ARG A 32 -27.32 -27.94 -3.49
N GLU A 33 -27.47 -27.96 -2.18
CA GLU A 33 -26.91 -26.96 -1.27
C GLU A 33 -25.38 -26.97 -1.32
N MET A 34 -24.78 -28.14 -1.51
CA MET A 34 -23.33 -28.28 -1.70
C MET A 34 -22.83 -27.55 -2.95
N ILE A 35 -23.57 -27.57 -4.06
CA ILE A 35 -23.21 -26.87 -5.30
C ILE A 35 -23.28 -25.36 -5.09
N ASP A 36 -24.38 -24.87 -4.48
CA ASP A 36 -24.56 -23.45 -4.19
C ASP A 36 -23.44 -22.96 -3.25
N LEU A 37 -23.11 -23.76 -2.24
CA LEU A 37 -22.04 -23.48 -1.30
C LEU A 37 -20.67 -23.42 -2.00
N GLU A 38 -20.36 -24.36 -2.88
CA GLU A 38 -19.09 -24.35 -3.64
C GLU A 38 -18.97 -23.12 -4.54
N ALA A 39 -20.07 -22.66 -5.15
CA ALA A 39 -20.11 -21.43 -5.93
C ALA A 39 -19.87 -20.19 -5.06
N THR A 40 -20.47 -20.12 -3.87
CA THR A 40 -20.21 -19.00 -2.93
C THR A 40 -18.76 -18.96 -2.46
N PHE A 41 -18.16 -20.13 -2.17
CA PHE A 41 -16.76 -20.22 -1.78
C PHE A 41 -15.81 -19.85 -2.91
N GLU A 42 -16.12 -20.20 -4.15
CA GLU A 42 -15.33 -19.78 -5.31
C GLU A 42 -15.32 -18.27 -5.48
N LYS A 43 -16.51 -17.65 -5.37
CA LYS A 43 -16.64 -16.21 -5.45
C LYS A 43 -15.84 -15.52 -4.34
N LEU A 44 -15.94 -16.02 -3.11
CA LEU A 44 -15.21 -15.47 -1.97
C LEU A 44 -13.69 -15.62 -2.12
N GLU A 45 -13.21 -16.76 -2.62
CA GLU A 45 -11.78 -16.97 -2.91
C GLU A 45 -11.26 -15.96 -3.94
N ASN A 46 -12.01 -15.73 -5.01
CA ASN A 46 -11.64 -14.75 -6.04
C ASN A 46 -11.63 -13.32 -5.48
N GLU A 47 -12.68 -12.92 -4.75
CA GLU A 47 -12.75 -11.60 -4.14
C GLU A 47 -11.59 -11.35 -3.16
N LEU A 48 -11.25 -12.34 -2.33
CA LEU A 48 -10.14 -12.21 -1.39
C LEU A 48 -8.79 -12.11 -2.12
N CYS A 49 -8.60 -12.88 -3.17
CA CYS A 49 -7.39 -12.82 -4.00
C CYS A 49 -7.24 -11.44 -4.66
N GLU A 50 -8.32 -10.90 -5.23
CA GLU A 50 -8.34 -9.57 -5.83
C GLU A 50 -8.05 -8.47 -4.80
N VAL A 51 -8.69 -8.52 -3.62
CA VAL A 51 -8.45 -7.55 -2.54
C VAL A 51 -6.99 -7.59 -2.09
N ASN A 52 -6.43 -8.77 -1.87
CA ASN A 52 -5.03 -8.93 -1.47
C ASN A 52 -4.05 -8.36 -2.52
N GLN A 53 -4.29 -8.64 -3.80
CA GLN A 53 -3.47 -8.09 -4.89
C GLN A 53 -3.59 -6.57 -4.98
N ASN A 54 -4.80 -6.04 -4.82
CA ASN A 54 -5.05 -4.60 -4.83
C ASN A 54 -4.37 -3.91 -3.64
N GLU A 55 -4.39 -4.51 -2.44
CA GLU A 55 -3.70 -3.99 -1.26
C GLU A 55 -2.19 -3.91 -1.49
N GLU A 56 -1.58 -4.99 -2.02
CA GLU A 56 -0.16 -5.03 -2.33
C GLU A 56 0.23 -3.96 -3.36
N MET A 57 -0.55 -3.84 -4.44
CA MET A 57 -0.35 -2.83 -5.47
C MET A 57 -0.51 -1.41 -4.91
N LEU A 58 -1.52 -1.17 -4.07
CA LEU A 58 -1.74 0.12 -3.43
C LEU A 58 -0.57 0.51 -2.53
N LYS A 59 -0.06 -0.43 -1.73
CA LYS A 59 1.09 -0.21 -0.84
C LYS A 59 2.35 0.12 -1.63
N LYS A 60 2.57 -0.57 -2.75
CA LYS A 60 3.68 -0.28 -3.67
C LYS A 60 3.56 1.13 -4.25
N ASN A 61 2.40 1.46 -4.84
CA ASN A 61 2.15 2.78 -5.43
C ASN A 61 2.33 3.90 -4.40
N PHE A 62 1.82 3.71 -3.18
CA PHE A 62 1.99 4.68 -2.10
C PHE A 62 3.47 4.91 -1.74
N SER A 63 4.26 3.83 -1.71
CA SER A 63 5.69 3.90 -1.38
C SER A 63 6.45 4.66 -2.47
N GLU A 64 6.21 4.32 -3.75
CA GLU A 64 6.82 5.01 -4.90
C GLU A 64 6.46 6.51 -4.92
N LEU A 65 5.20 6.86 -4.68
CA LEU A 65 4.76 8.25 -4.61
C LEU A 65 5.38 9.00 -3.42
N THR A 66 5.57 8.33 -2.28
CA THR A 66 6.20 8.90 -1.10
C THR A 66 7.68 9.18 -1.36
N GLU A 67 8.40 8.26 -2.00
CA GLU A 67 9.78 8.47 -2.42
C GLU A 67 9.91 9.65 -3.39
N LEU A 68 9.04 9.71 -4.41
CA LEU A 68 9.03 10.83 -5.35
C LEU A 68 8.77 12.17 -4.64
N LYS A 69 7.81 12.20 -3.71
CA LYS A 69 7.55 13.38 -2.89
C LYS A 69 8.78 13.81 -2.08
N HIS A 70 9.53 12.86 -1.52
CA HIS A 70 10.77 13.16 -0.81
C HIS A 70 11.85 13.73 -1.73
N ILE A 71 12.01 13.17 -2.93
CA ILE A 71 12.96 13.70 -3.93
C ILE A 71 12.59 15.14 -4.29
N LEU A 72 11.33 15.41 -4.62
CA LEU A 72 10.89 16.77 -4.96
C LEU A 72 11.16 17.77 -3.83
N ARG A 73 10.91 17.39 -2.58
CA ARG A 73 11.20 18.24 -1.41
C ARG A 73 12.70 18.51 -1.26
N LYS A 74 13.54 17.51 -1.45
CA LYS A 74 15.01 17.67 -1.38
C LYS A 74 15.55 18.52 -2.52
N THR A 75 15.05 18.31 -3.73
CA THR A 75 15.41 19.10 -4.91
C THR A 75 15.02 20.57 -4.73
N GLN A 76 13.83 20.85 -4.18
CA GLN A 76 13.42 22.21 -3.86
C GLN A 76 14.37 22.87 -2.84
N GLN A 77 14.70 22.18 -1.75
CA GLN A 77 15.66 22.68 -0.75
C GLN A 77 17.02 22.99 -1.38
N PHE A 78 17.51 22.11 -2.26
CA PHE A 78 18.76 22.34 -2.99
C PHE A 78 18.71 23.61 -3.85
N PHE A 79 17.62 23.84 -4.58
CA PHE A 79 17.46 25.06 -5.37
C PHE A 79 17.36 26.32 -4.51
N GLU A 80 16.68 26.27 -3.37
CA GLU A 80 16.60 27.38 -2.42
C GLU A 80 18.00 27.77 -1.89
N GLU A 81 18.83 26.80 -1.54
CA GLU A 81 20.22 27.03 -1.10
C GLU A 81 21.07 27.68 -2.20
N VAL A 82 21.03 27.15 -3.43
CA VAL A 82 21.79 27.69 -4.56
C VAL A 82 21.37 29.13 -4.88
N CYS A 83 20.07 29.43 -4.83
CA CYS A 83 19.55 30.79 -5.03
C CYS A 83 20.09 31.77 -3.98
N LEU A 84 20.18 31.36 -2.72
CA LEU A 84 20.76 32.20 -1.66
C LEU A 84 22.25 32.46 -1.90
N TYR A 85 23.05 31.44 -2.25
CA TYR A 85 24.46 31.63 -2.57
C TYR A 85 24.66 32.60 -3.75
N PHE A 86 23.86 32.45 -4.81
CA PHE A 86 23.96 33.31 -5.98
C PHE A 86 23.57 34.76 -5.66
N SER A 87 22.51 34.95 -4.86
CA SER A 87 22.08 36.28 -4.39
C SER A 87 23.14 36.97 -3.53
N VAL A 88 23.74 36.25 -2.57
CA VAL A 88 24.83 36.76 -1.73
C VAL A 88 26.06 37.10 -2.59
N HIS A 89 26.43 36.24 -3.54
CA HIS A 89 27.55 36.50 -4.42
C HIS A 89 27.34 37.78 -5.26
N ILE A 90 26.15 37.97 -5.83
CA ILE A 90 25.81 39.20 -6.57
C ILE A 90 25.94 40.42 -5.67
N LEU A 91 25.40 40.38 -4.45
CA LEU A 91 25.49 41.48 -3.50
C LEU A 91 26.94 41.81 -3.14
N LEU A 92 27.78 40.80 -2.91
CA LEU A 92 29.20 41.00 -2.61
C LEU A 92 29.94 41.66 -3.78
N VAL A 93 29.65 41.23 -5.01
CA VAL A 93 30.22 41.87 -6.22
C VAL A 93 29.78 43.32 -6.32
N GLN A 94 28.48 43.62 -6.12
CA GLN A 94 27.98 45.00 -6.14
C GLN A 94 28.66 45.87 -5.09
N ILE A 95 28.80 45.38 -3.85
CA ILE A 95 29.48 46.10 -2.76
C ILE A 95 30.95 46.36 -3.10
N TYR A 96 31.66 45.38 -3.65
CA TYR A 96 33.05 45.53 -4.05
C TYR A 96 33.23 46.65 -5.09
N TYR A 97 32.39 46.66 -6.12
CA TYR A 97 32.42 47.71 -7.14
C TYR A 97 32.08 49.10 -6.58
N SER A 98 31.07 49.21 -5.71
CA SER A 98 30.70 50.48 -5.06
C SER A 98 31.74 51.02 -4.08
N ARG A 99 32.71 50.20 -3.66
CA ARG A 99 33.79 50.62 -2.75
C ARG A 99 35.07 51.02 -3.48
N HIS A 100 35.19 50.63 -4.76
CA HIS A 100 36.34 50.90 -5.63
C HIS A 100 36.10 52.00 -6.67
N TYR A 101 34.89 52.55 -6.72
CA TYR A 101 34.52 53.80 -7.41
C TYR A 101 34.12 54.85 -6.36
#